data_AF-A0A5V6NM84-F1
#
_entry.id   AF-A0A5V6NM84-F1
#
_cell.length_a   1.000
_cell.length_b   1.000
_cell.length_c   1.000
_cell.angle_alpha   90.00
_cell.angle_beta   90.00
_cell.angle_gamma   90.00
#
_symmetry.space_group_name_H-M   'P 1'
#
loop_
_entity.id
_entity.type
_entity.pdbx_description
1 polymer ?
#
loop_
_entity_poly.entity_id
_entity_poly.type
_entity_poly.pdbx_seq_one_letter_code
_entity_poly.pdbx_strand_id
1 'polypeptide(L)' 'MSQQTILDVCCGSRMFWFNKLDTRAVFADIRAEEHTLCDGRRLVISPDLIADFR' A
#
# COMPACT_ATOMS: atom_id res chain seq x y z
N MET A 1 -9.00 12.09 15.65
CA MET A 1 -8.76 11.16 14.53
C MET A 1 -8.63 12.00 13.27
N SER A 2 -7.57 11.83 12.47
CA SER A 2 -7.52 12.45 11.16
C SER A 2 -8.60 11.83 10.28
N GLN A 3 -9.36 12.65 9.57
CA GLN A 3 -10.25 12.14 8.53
C GLN A 3 -9.39 11.52 7.43
N GLN A 4 -9.71 10.29 7.03
CA GLN A 4 -9.11 9.65 5.86
C GLN A 4 -9.80 10.22 4.61
N THR A 5 -9.13 11.15 3.94
CA THR A 5 -9.67 11.87 2.77
C THR A 5 -9.00 11.51 1.46
N ILE A 6 -7.96 10.66 1.51
CA ILE A 6 -7.20 10.21 0.34
C ILE A 6 -7.42 8.71 0.19
N LEU A 7 -7.73 8.26 -1.02
CA LEU A 7 -7.79 6.84 -1.37
C LEU A 7 -6.69 6.56 -2.40
N ASP A 8 -5.79 5.64 -2.07
CA ASP A 8 -4.79 5.12 -2.99
C ASP A 8 -5.14 3.67 -3.32
N VAL A 9 -5.69 3.46 -4.51
CA VAL A 9 -6.00 2.13 -5.04
C VAL A 9 -4.79 1.57 -5.78
N CYS A 10 -4.53 0.27 -5.59
CA CYS A 10 -3.33 -0.41 -6.08
C CYS A 10 -2.03 0.15 -5.47
N CYS A 11 -2.04 0.39 -4.15
CA CYS A 11 -0.98 1.11 -3.45
C CYS A 11 0.41 0.44 -3.50
N GLY A 12 0.48 -0.86 -3.83
CA GLY A 12 1.72 -1.64 -3.82
C GLY A 12 2.49 -1.47 -2.50
N SER A 13 3.80 -1.22 -2.59
CA SER A 13 4.69 -0.98 -1.43
C SER A 13 4.71 0.48 -0.95
N ARG A 14 3.71 1.28 -1.34
CA ARG A 14 3.59 2.72 -1.04
C ARG A 14 4.80 3.52 -1.51
N MET A 15 5.38 3.18 -2.66
CA MET A 15 6.65 3.76 -3.12
C MET A 15 6.57 5.25 -3.51
N PHE A 16 5.39 5.70 -3.95
CA PHE A 16 5.17 7.10 -4.32
C PHE A 16 4.83 8.00 -3.13
N TRP A 17 4.65 7.42 -1.94
CA TRP A 17 4.34 8.17 -0.74
C TRP A 17 5.60 8.61 -0.02
N PHE A 18 5.73 9.92 0.21
CA PHE A 18 6.77 10.46 1.08
C PHE A 18 6.61 9.93 2.52
N ASN A 19 5.38 9.98 3.05
CA ASN A 19 5.02 9.36 4.32
C ASN A 19 4.17 8.10 4.08
N LYS A 20 4.76 6.92 4.25
CA LYS A 20 4.06 5.63 4.10
C LYS A 20 3.00 5.36 5.17
N LEU A 21 3.01 6.14 6.25
CA LEU A 21 2.06 6.07 7.37
C LEU A 21 1.14 7.30 7.40
N ASP A 22 0.92 7.95 6.26
CA ASP A 22 0.02 9.12 6.20
C ASP A 22 -1.40 8.72 6.58
N THR A 23 -1.81 9.10 7.79
CA THR A 23 -3.11 8.77 8.38
C THR A 23 -4.32 9.39 7.67
N ARG A 24 -4.10 10.24 6.67
CA ARG A 24 -5.16 10.78 5.80
C ARG A 24 -5.50 9.83 4.65
N ALA A 25 -4.67 8.82 4.40
CA ALA A 25 -4.81 7.89 3.30
C ALA A 25 -5.43 6.56 3.77
N VAL A 26 -6.23 5.96 2.88
CA VAL A 26 -6.52 4.53 2.90
C VAL A 26 -5.76 3.89 1.75
N PHE A 27 -4.91 2.93 2.08
CA PHE A 27 -4.14 2.18 1.11
C PHE A 27 -4.87 0.88 0.77
N ALA A 28 -5.29 0.73 -0.49
CA ALA A 28 -5.98 -0.46 -0.97
C ALA A 28 -5.18 -1.17 -2.06
N ASP A 29 -5.15 -2.50 -2.03
CA ASP A 29 -4.55 -3.33 -3.08
C ASP A 29 -5.22 -4.70 -3.04
N ILE A 30 -5.23 -5.43 -4.15
CA ILE A 30 -5.71 -6.83 -4.15
C ILE A 30 -4.69 -7.77 -3.51
N ARG A 31 -3.43 -7.33 -3.39
CA ARG A 31 -2.31 -8.12 -2.88
C ARG A 31 -2.02 -7.79 -1.42
N ALA A 32 -1.74 -8.84 -0.64
CA ALA A 32 -1.00 -8.78 0.62
C ALA A 32 0.09 -9.84 0.56
N GLU A 33 1.31 -9.43 0.23
CA GLU A 33 2.38 -10.36 -0.10
C GLU A 33 3.77 -9.78 0.21
N GLU A 34 4.72 -10.70 0.35
CA GLU A 34 6.11 -10.39 0.61
C GLU A 34 7.00 -11.23 -0.31
N HIS A 35 7.92 -10.55 -1.00
CA HIS A 35 8.84 -11.17 -1.96
C HIS A 35 10.26 -10.63 -1.77
N THR A 36 11.25 -11.46 -2.10
CA THR A 36 12.62 -11.00 -2.33
C THR A 36 12.82 -10.84 -3.83
N LEU A 37 13.16 -9.63 -4.26
CA LEU A 37 13.41 -9.31 -5.67
C LEU A 37 14.73 -9.92 -6.15
N CYS A 38 14.92 -9.97 -7.47
CA CYS A 38 16.12 -10.57 -8.08
C CYS A 38 17.44 -9.89 -7.69
N ASP A 39 17.39 -8.65 -7.19
CA ASP A 39 18.52 -7.89 -6.67
C ASP A 39 18.67 -7.96 -5.14
N GLY A 40 17.93 -8.86 -4.48
CA GLY A 40 17.98 -9.08 -3.04
C GLY A 40 17.16 -8.10 -2.21
N ARG A 41 16.50 -7.09 -2.82
CA ARG A 41 15.63 -6.17 -2.07
C ARG A 41 14.34 -6.86 -1.64
N ARG A 42 13.85 -6.50 -0.44
CA ARG A 42 12.56 -6.97 0.07
C ARG A 42 11.44 -6.07 -0.44
N LEU A 43 10.46 -6.68 -1.12
CA LEU A 43 9.20 -6.05 -1.51
C LEU A 43 8.12 -6.50 -0.52
N VAL A 44 7.48 -5.55 0.14
CA VAL A 44 6.33 -5.80 1.01
C VAL A 44 5.15 -5.00 0.49
N ILE A 45 4.05 -5.68 0.20
CA ILE A 45 2.76 -5.09 -0.15
C ILE A 45 1.81 -5.41 1.00
N SER A 46 1.44 -4.39 1.75
CA SER A 46 0.58 -4.50 2.94
C SER A 46 -0.41 -3.32 2.92
N PRO A 47 -1.53 -3.44 2.20
CA PRO A 47 -2.56 -2.42 2.19
C PRO A 47 -3.30 -2.41 3.54
N ASP A 48 -4.00 -1.32 3.82
CA ASP A 48 -4.94 -1.27 4.95
C ASP A 48 -6.23 -2.05 4.63
N LEU A 49 -6.59 -2.11 3.34
CA LEU A 49 -7.76 -2.81 2.84
C LEU A 49 -7.40 -3.68 1.65
N ILE A 50 -7.73 -4.97 1.72
CA ILE A 50 -7.69 -5.84 0.54
C ILE A 50 -8.95 -5.62 -0.28
N ALA A 51 -8.80 -5.16 -1.52
CA ALA A 51 -9.91 -4.84 -2.41
C ALA A 51 -9.68 -5.40 -3.81
N ASP A 52 -10.70 -6.08 -4.33
CA ASP A 52 -10.76 -6.55 -5.71
C ASP A 52 -11.65 -5.59 -6.51
N PHE A 53 -11.11 -5.02 -7.58
CA PHE A 53 -11.78 -4.00 -8.40
C PHE A 53 -12.35 -4.56 -9.71
N ARG A 54 -12.48 -5.88 -9.80
CA ARG A 54 -13.06 -6.60 -10.95
C ARG A 54 -14.58 -6.61 -10.94
#